data_AF-A0A9D9RZ23-F1
#
_entry.id   AF-A0A9D9RZ23-F1
#
_cell.length_a   1.000
_cell.length_b   1.000
_cell.length_c   1.000
_cell.angle_alpha   90.00
_cell.angle_beta   90.00
_cell.angle_gamma   90.00
#
_symmetry.space_group_name_H-M   'P 1'
#
loop_
_entity.id
_entity.type
_entity.pdbx_description
1 polymer ?
#
loop_
_entity_poly.entity_id
_entity_poly.type
_entity_poly.pdbx_seq_one_letter_code
_entity_poly.pdbx_strand_id
1 'polypeptide(L)'
;MDEIKSRSPYWLSPGIDVPTQEELQLLPSRRALRGFYVDRNAGEAAFVPTDDFMRECPLWRIDVLDDIADALQRTRTHALVAFFRECQERGHDVPVARQIEAFRKMCQQGDVALPDELEALLLLDQQFGRSTEWSPRELGKR
;
A
#
# COMPACT_ATOMS: atom_id res chain seq x y z
N MET A 1 -2.82 -5.07 -29.06
CA MET A 1 -3.31 -5.70 -27.82
C MET A 1 -2.93 -4.72 -26.74
N ASP A 2 -3.82 -3.77 -26.43
CA ASP A 2 -3.55 -2.68 -25.49
C ASP A 2 -3.55 -3.24 -24.06
N GLU A 3 -2.38 -3.69 -23.61
CA GLU A 3 -2.13 -4.19 -22.25
C GLU A 3 -2.09 -3.08 -21.20
N ILE A 4 -2.39 -1.84 -21.57
CA ILE A 4 -2.79 -0.81 -20.61
C ILE A 4 -4.27 -1.06 -20.24
N LYS A 5 -4.55 -2.27 -19.73
CA LYS A 5 -5.66 -2.42 -18.79
C LYS A 5 -5.38 -1.42 -17.68
N SER A 6 -6.34 -0.57 -17.38
CA SER A 6 -6.30 0.45 -16.32
C SER A 6 -5.55 -0.10 -15.11
N ARG A 7 -4.30 0.32 -14.91
CA ARG A 7 -3.55 -0.04 -13.70
C ARG A 7 -4.32 0.49 -12.49
N SER A 8 -4.19 -0.20 -11.35
CA SER A 8 -4.71 0.31 -10.08
C SER A 8 -4.27 1.78 -9.91
N PRO A 9 -5.14 2.70 -9.45
CA PRO A 9 -4.73 4.06 -9.12
C PRO A 9 -3.66 4.09 -8.01
N TYR A 10 -3.50 2.98 -7.29
CA TYR A 10 -2.49 2.75 -6.26
C TYR A 10 -1.37 1.82 -6.74
N TRP A 11 -1.13 1.75 -8.05
CA TRP A 11 0.00 1.00 -8.57
C TRP A 11 1.29 1.82 -8.36
N LEU A 12 2.27 1.26 -7.66
CA LEU A 12 3.60 1.86 -7.51
C LEU A 12 4.65 1.10 -8.33
N SER A 13 4.75 -0.20 -8.07
CA SER A 13 5.67 -1.12 -8.75
C SER A 13 5.12 -2.55 -8.68
N PRO A 14 5.68 -3.50 -9.43
CA PRO A 14 5.29 -4.91 -9.32
C PRO A 14 5.36 -5.41 -7.87
N GLY A 15 4.30 -6.07 -7.40
CA GLY A 15 4.24 -6.67 -6.06
C GLY A 15 3.92 -5.73 -4.89
N ILE A 16 3.71 -4.42 -5.15
CA ILE A 16 3.37 -3.42 -4.12
C ILE A 16 2.00 -2.77 -4.39
N ASP A 17 1.29 -3.21 -5.44
CA ASP A 17 -0.04 -2.70 -5.69
C ASP A 17 -1.02 -3.15 -4.59
N VAL A 18 -2.06 -2.34 -4.42
CA VAL A 18 -3.17 -2.65 -3.54
C VAL A 18 -4.43 -2.90 -4.36
N PRO A 19 -5.27 -3.88 -3.95
CA PRO A 19 -6.48 -4.21 -4.68
C PRO A 19 -7.40 -3.01 -4.89
N THR A 20 -7.97 -2.88 -6.08
CA THR A 20 -8.97 -1.86 -6.38
C THR A 20 -10.39 -2.31 -6.06
N GLN A 21 -11.32 -1.36 -6.03
CA GLN A 21 -12.72 -1.68 -5.83
C GLN A 21 -13.30 -2.48 -7.01
N GLU A 22 -12.82 -2.30 -8.23
CA GLU A 22 -13.18 -3.09 -9.41
C GLU A 22 -12.71 -4.54 -9.28
N GLU A 23 -11.50 -4.77 -8.79
CA GLU A 23 -10.98 -6.13 -8.56
C GLU A 23 -11.82 -6.86 -7.52
N LEU A 24 -12.27 -6.16 -6.48
CA LEU A 24 -13.22 -6.70 -5.51
C LEU A 24 -14.61 -7.00 -6.13
N GLN A 25 -15.00 -6.43 -7.28
CA GLN A 25 -16.26 -6.75 -7.97
C GLN A 25 -16.26 -8.11 -8.64
N LEU A 26 -15.09 -8.67 -8.89
CA LEU A 26 -14.93 -9.99 -9.49
C LEU A 26 -15.23 -11.13 -8.49
N LEU A 27 -15.33 -10.82 -7.19
CA LEU A 27 -15.61 -11.79 -6.14
C LEU A 27 -17.12 -12.07 -6.05
N PRO A 28 -17.59 -13.28 -6.41
CA PRO A 28 -19.01 -13.57 -6.60
C PRO A 28 -19.84 -13.60 -5.31
N SER A 29 -19.21 -13.74 -4.15
CA SER A 29 -19.89 -13.82 -2.84
C SER A 29 -19.31 -12.85 -1.81
N ARG A 30 -18.74 -11.73 -2.27
CA ARG A 30 -18.13 -10.74 -1.40
C ARG A 30 -19.12 -10.19 -0.36
N ARG A 31 -18.65 -10.04 0.86
CA ARG A 31 -19.35 -9.35 1.94
C ARG A 31 -18.36 -8.42 2.63
N ALA A 32 -18.82 -7.24 3.03
CA ALA A 32 -17.99 -6.31 3.78
C ALA A 32 -17.80 -6.84 5.21
N LEU A 33 -16.55 -7.10 5.60
CA LEU A 33 -16.21 -7.32 7.00
C LEU A 33 -16.08 -5.97 7.69
N ARG A 34 -16.88 -5.75 8.75
CA ARG A 34 -16.82 -4.55 9.60
C ARG A 34 -16.02 -4.87 10.85
N GLY A 35 -15.40 -3.87 11.46
CA GLY A 35 -14.69 -4.04 12.73
C GLY A 35 -13.45 -3.16 12.90
N PHE A 36 -12.98 -2.48 11.86
CA PHE A 36 -11.87 -1.55 11.97
C PHE A 36 -12.34 -0.19 12.50
N TYR A 37 -11.72 0.25 13.58
CA TYR A 37 -11.90 1.57 14.18
C TYR A 37 -10.56 2.28 14.18
N VAL A 38 -10.57 3.59 13.90
CA VAL A 38 -9.37 4.42 13.86
C VAL A 38 -9.63 5.68 14.67
N ASP A 39 -8.77 5.96 15.65
CA ASP A 39 -8.65 7.27 16.25
C ASP A 39 -7.72 8.11 15.36
N ARG A 40 -8.31 9.07 14.64
CA ARG A 40 -7.56 9.94 13.72
C ARG A 40 -6.57 10.87 14.43
N ASN A 41 -6.80 11.18 15.71
CA ASN A 41 -5.97 12.11 16.46
C ASN A 41 -4.77 11.38 17.08
N ALA A 42 -5.01 10.17 17.60
CA ALA A 42 -3.96 9.36 18.23
C ALA A 42 -3.16 8.53 17.21
N GLY A 43 -3.71 8.29 16.02
CA GLY A 43 -3.10 7.36 15.05
C GLY A 43 -3.22 5.90 15.49
N GLU A 44 -4.15 5.60 16.40
CA GLU A 44 -4.40 4.28 16.94
C GLU A 44 -5.53 3.58 16.18
N ALA A 45 -5.44 2.27 16.04
CA ALA A 45 -6.46 1.47 15.40
C ALA A 45 -6.71 0.16 16.15
N ALA A 46 -7.95 -0.31 16.09
CA ALA A 46 -8.34 -1.60 16.63
C ALA A 46 -9.23 -2.34 15.64
N PHE A 47 -9.08 -3.66 15.59
CA PHE A 47 -10.03 -4.55 14.93
C PHE A 47 -10.89 -5.24 15.99
N VAL A 48 -12.20 -5.05 15.90
CA VAL A 48 -13.21 -5.69 16.75
C VAL A 48 -14.10 -6.54 15.85
N PRO A 49 -13.95 -7.89 15.86
CA PRO A 49 -14.73 -8.76 15.00
C PRO A 49 -16.22 -8.73 15.39
N THR A 50 -17.10 -8.95 14.41
CA THR A 50 -18.54 -9.06 14.64
C THR A 50 -18.91 -10.44 15.21
N ASP A 51 -20.06 -10.53 15.88
CA ASP A 51 -20.60 -11.82 16.35
C ASP A 51 -20.76 -12.83 15.22
N ASP A 52 -21.22 -12.38 14.04
CA ASP A 52 -21.38 -13.25 12.88
C ASP A 52 -20.04 -13.80 12.39
N PHE A 53 -18.99 -12.97 12.34
CA PHE A 53 -17.65 -13.44 12.03
C PHE A 53 -17.19 -14.48 13.05
N MET A 54 -17.40 -14.23 14.34
CA MET A 54 -17.00 -15.14 15.42
C MET A 54 -17.75 -16.47 15.44
N ARG A 55 -18.94 -16.54 14.82
CA ARG A 55 -19.71 -17.79 14.64
C ARG A 55 -19.17 -18.68 13.52
N GLU A 56 -18.36 -18.14 12.61
CA GLU A 56 -17.74 -18.92 11.55
C GLU A 56 -16.68 -19.89 12.10
N CYS A 57 -16.43 -20.96 11.34
CA CYS A 57 -15.52 -22.01 11.79
C CYS A 57 -14.09 -21.45 11.99
N PRO A 58 -13.33 -21.96 12.99
CA PRO A 58 -12.02 -21.38 13.33
C PRO A 58 -11.02 -21.33 12.17
N LEU A 59 -10.98 -22.38 11.33
CA LEU A 59 -10.06 -22.44 10.19
C LEU A 59 -10.38 -21.34 9.17
N TRP A 60 -11.67 -21.16 8.83
CA TRP A 60 -12.09 -20.10 7.92
C TRP A 60 -11.75 -18.71 8.47
N ARG A 61 -11.89 -18.49 9.78
CA ARG A 61 -11.50 -17.22 10.40
C ARG A 61 -10.00 -16.98 10.31
N ILE A 62 -9.17 -18.01 10.47
CA ILE A 62 -7.71 -17.91 10.33
C ILE A 62 -7.37 -17.51 8.89
N ASP A 63 -7.87 -18.24 7.90
CA ASP A 63 -7.58 -17.96 6.49
C ASP A 63 -7.97 -16.52 6.11
N VAL A 64 -9.15 -16.06 6.53
CA VAL A 64 -9.60 -14.68 6.27
C VAL A 64 -8.73 -13.64 6.99
N LEU A 65 -8.30 -13.91 8.22
CA LEU A 65 -7.45 -12.98 8.97
C LEU A 65 -6.04 -12.91 8.39
N ASP A 66 -5.48 -14.02 7.93
CA ASP A 66 -4.18 -14.07 7.28
C ASP A 66 -4.20 -13.29 5.95
N ASP A 67 -5.24 -13.49 5.13
CA ASP A 67 -5.43 -12.72 3.89
C ASP A 67 -5.56 -11.21 4.15
N ILE A 68 -6.26 -10.82 5.22
CA ILE A 68 -6.40 -9.42 5.64
C ILE A 68 -5.05 -8.87 6.13
N ALA A 69 -4.32 -9.63 6.95
CA ALA A 69 -3.01 -9.22 7.44
C ALA A 69 -2.03 -8.98 6.28
N ASP A 70 -2.03 -9.86 5.28
CA ASP A 70 -1.23 -9.71 4.06
C ASP A 70 -1.63 -8.48 3.25
N ALA A 71 -2.93 -8.18 3.16
CA ALA A 71 -3.43 -6.99 2.48
C ALA A 71 -3.06 -5.69 3.21
N LEU A 72 -3.12 -5.69 4.55
CA LEU A 72 -2.69 -4.57 5.39
C LEU A 72 -1.19 -4.35 5.27
N GLN A 73 -0.39 -5.42 5.28
CA GLN A 73 1.05 -5.33 5.11
C GLN A 73 1.43 -4.80 3.73
N ARG A 74 0.76 -5.25 2.66
CA ARG A 74 0.93 -4.68 1.30
C ARG A 74 0.62 -3.19 1.26
N THR A 75 -0.48 -2.77 1.87
CA THR A 75 -0.88 -1.36 1.94
C THR A 75 0.13 -0.53 2.74
N ARG A 76 0.66 -1.07 3.83
CA ARG A 76 1.72 -0.45 4.62
C ARG A 76 3.01 -0.28 3.80
N THR A 77 3.42 -1.32 3.07
CA THR A 77 4.57 -1.26 2.17
C THR A 77 4.37 -0.21 1.08
N HIS A 78 3.17 -0.15 0.48
CA HIS A 78 2.80 0.90 -0.47
C HIS A 78 2.98 2.30 0.15
N ALA A 79 2.48 2.52 1.37
CA ALA A 79 2.64 3.80 2.06
C ALA A 79 4.11 4.16 2.33
N LEU A 80 4.96 3.20 2.69
CA LEU A 80 6.40 3.42 2.90
C LEU A 80 7.11 3.87 1.61
N VAL A 81 6.79 3.24 0.48
CA VAL A 81 7.34 3.61 -0.82
C VAL A 81 6.86 5.01 -1.23
N ALA A 82 5.57 5.31 -1.06
CA ALA A 82 5.03 6.64 -1.31
C ALA A 82 5.72 7.71 -0.43
N PHE A 83 5.93 7.42 0.85
CA PHE A 83 6.62 8.31 1.77
C PHE A 83 8.08 8.55 1.37
N PHE A 84 8.77 7.51 0.89
CA PHE A 84 10.12 7.68 0.35
C PHE A 84 10.13 8.61 -0.86
N ARG A 85 9.18 8.48 -1.80
CA ARG A 85 9.07 9.39 -2.96
C ARG A 85 8.90 10.85 -2.52
N GLU A 86 8.03 11.12 -1.54
CA GLU A 86 7.86 12.47 -0.97
C GLU A 86 9.17 13.03 -0.38
N CYS A 87 10.00 12.17 0.21
CA CYS A 87 11.32 12.57 0.71
C CYS A 87 12.30 12.88 -0.43
N GLN A 88 12.24 12.11 -1.52
CA GLN A 88 13.09 12.34 -2.70
C GLN A 88 12.77 13.65 -3.42
N GLU A 89 11.51 14.09 -3.39
CA GLU A 89 11.10 15.39 -3.95
C GLU A 89 11.83 16.59 -3.31
N ARG A 90 12.45 16.39 -2.14
CA ARG A 90 13.16 17.45 -1.41
C ARG A 90 14.68 17.39 -1.59
N GLY A 91 15.21 16.42 -2.33
CA GLY A 91 16.64 16.09 -2.35
C GLY A 91 17.13 15.39 -3.62
N HIS A 92 16.65 15.82 -4.80
CA HIS A 92 16.87 15.15 -6.08
C HIS A 92 18.33 14.94 -6.48
N ASP A 93 19.25 15.80 -6.02
CA ASP A 93 20.68 15.76 -6.39
C ASP A 93 21.50 14.77 -5.54
N VAL A 94 20.89 14.15 -4.54
CA VAL A 94 21.57 13.20 -3.65
C VAL A 94 21.56 11.79 -4.26
N PRO A 95 22.69 11.06 -4.27
CA PRO A 95 22.69 9.66 -4.71
C PRO A 95 21.67 8.81 -3.96
N VAL A 96 20.96 7.94 -4.68
CA VAL A 96 19.86 7.10 -4.15
C VAL A 96 20.26 6.31 -2.91
N ALA A 97 21.46 5.71 -2.91
CA ALA A 97 21.95 4.96 -1.73
C ALA A 97 21.98 5.82 -0.46
N ARG A 98 22.38 7.09 -0.58
CA ARG A 98 22.39 8.04 0.55
C ARG A 98 20.97 8.48 0.94
N GLN A 99 20.07 8.60 -0.03
CA GLN A 99 18.65 8.88 0.26
C GLN A 99 18.01 7.72 1.03
N ILE A 100 18.27 6.46 0.64
CA ILE A 100 17.77 5.26 1.33
C ILE A 100 18.34 5.20 2.76
N GLU A 101 19.63 5.47 2.95
CA GLU A 101 20.24 5.50 4.29
C GLU A 101 19.61 6.59 5.18
N ALA A 102 19.39 7.79 4.64
CA ALA A 102 18.73 8.88 5.36
C ALA A 102 17.28 8.53 5.71
N PHE A 103 16.55 7.92 4.78
CA PHE A 103 15.19 7.46 4.99
C PHE A 103 15.11 6.41 6.11
N ARG A 104 16.02 5.42 6.11
CA ARG A 104 16.11 4.41 7.18
C ARG A 104 16.28 5.06 8.55
N LYS A 105 17.20 6.02 8.68
CA LYS A 105 17.43 6.74 9.94
C LYS A 105 16.19 7.51 10.40
N MET A 106 15.51 8.18 9.47
CA MET A 106 14.28 8.91 9.77
C MET A 106 13.16 7.99 10.27
N CYS A 107 12.94 6.85 9.60
CA CYS A 107 11.95 5.85 10.03
C CYS A 107 12.30 5.27 11.40
N GLN A 108 13.57 4.96 11.67
CA GLN A 108 14.02 4.48 12.98
C GLN A 108 13.76 5.51 14.10
N GLN A 109 13.99 6.80 13.83
CA GLN A 109 13.71 7.87 14.79
C GLN A 109 12.22 8.05 15.07
N GLY A 110 11.37 7.74 14.08
CA GLY A 110 9.92 7.78 14.19
C GLY A 110 9.27 6.47 14.66
N ASP A 111 10.05 5.48 15.10
CA ASP A 111 9.58 4.14 15.48
C ASP A 111 8.78 3.43 14.37
N VAL A 112 9.13 3.70 13.11
CA VAL A 112 8.52 3.07 11.93
C VAL A 112 9.35 1.84 11.55
N ALA A 113 8.81 0.65 11.84
CA ALA A 113 9.44 -0.61 11.45
C ALA A 113 9.60 -0.72 9.93
N LEU A 114 10.76 -1.16 9.45
CA LEU A 114 11.01 -1.32 8.02
C LEU A 114 11.06 -2.80 7.65
N PRO A 115 10.50 -3.21 6.50
CA PRO A 115 10.66 -4.57 6.00
C PRO A 115 12.12 -4.80 5.56
N ASP A 116 12.59 -6.05 5.65
CA ASP A 116 13.96 -6.42 5.31
C ASP A 116 14.26 -6.15 3.83
N GLU A 117 13.27 -6.39 2.97
CA GLU A 117 13.32 -6.21 1.53
C GLU A 117 13.10 -4.76 1.06
N LEU A 118 12.97 -3.79 1.97
CA LEU A 118 12.62 -2.40 1.63
C LEU A 118 13.48 -1.82 0.51
N GLU A 119 14.80 -2.00 0.58
CA GLU A 119 15.71 -1.42 -0.42
C GLU A 119 15.47 -1.99 -1.83
N ALA A 120 15.20 -3.29 -1.94
CA ALA A 120 14.84 -3.90 -3.22
C ALA A 120 13.53 -3.29 -3.76
N LEU A 121 12.54 -3.10 -2.89
CA LEU A 121 11.27 -2.48 -3.26
C LEU A 121 11.43 -1.03 -3.73
N LEU A 122 12.25 -0.22 -3.06
CA LEU A 122 12.51 1.17 -3.46
C LEU A 122 13.29 1.26 -4.77
N LEU A 123 14.21 0.33 -5.03
CA LEU A 123 14.94 0.28 -6.29
C LEU A 123 14.03 -0.16 -7.46
N LEU A 124 13.17 -1.16 -7.24
CA LEU A 124 12.14 -1.55 -8.20
C LEU A 124 11.19 -0.38 -8.49
N ASP A 125 10.77 0.33 -7.46
CA ASP A 125 9.93 1.51 -7.58
C ASP A 125 10.55 2.60 -8.44
N GLN A 126 11.84 2.90 -8.25
CA GLN A 126 12.53 3.87 -9.10
C GLN A 126 12.67 3.42 -10.56
N GLN A 127 12.87 2.12 -10.76
CA GLN A 127 13.02 1.53 -12.09
C GLN A 127 11.71 1.57 -12.88
N PHE A 128 10.57 1.29 -12.23
CA PHE A 128 9.28 1.12 -12.91
C PHE A 128 8.30 2.28 -12.72
N GLY A 129 8.45 3.08 -11.66
CA GLY A 129 7.60 4.24 -11.35
C GLY A 129 7.93 5.49 -12.20
N ARG A 130 9.15 5.59 -12.74
CA ARG A 130 9.53 6.67 -13.68
C ARG A 130 8.90 6.54 -15.07
N SER A 131 8.26 5.41 -15.38
CA SER A 131 7.57 5.19 -16.66
C SER A 131 6.10 5.64 -16.64
N THR A 132 5.59 6.16 -15.52
CA THR A 132 4.19 6.56 -15.35
C THR A 132 4.03 8.03 -14.98
N GLU A 133 4.72 8.95 -15.66
CA GLU A 133 4.32 10.37 -15.65
C GLU A 133 2.93 10.51 -16.28
N TRP A 134 1.90 10.29 -15.46
CA TRP A 134 0.55 10.73 -15.72
C TRP A 134 0.55 12.26 -15.66
N SER A 135 0.37 12.92 -16.81
CA SER A 135 0.12 14.37 -16.89
C SER A 135 -1.33 14.66 -16.47
N PRO A 136 -1.61 15.45 -15.40
CA PRO A 136 -2.98 15.78 -15.00
C PRO A 136 -3.65 16.87 -15.87
N ARG A 137 -3.21 17.05 -17.12
CA ARG A 137 -3.80 18.06 -18.02
C ARG A 137 -4.46 17.37 -19.18
N GLU A 138 -5.78 17.18 -19.06
CA GLU A 138 -6.78 17.35 -20.12
C GLU A 138 -8.07 16.60 -19.75
N LEU A 139 -8.89 17.18 -18.87
CA LEU A 139 -10.31 16.85 -18.82
C LEU A 139 -11.04 18.02 -18.17
N GLY A 140 -11.41 18.97 -19.02
CA GLY A 140 -12.13 20.17 -18.61
C GLY A 140 -12.44 21.06 -19.79
N LYS A 141 -13.15 20.51 -20.79
CA LYS A 141 -13.97 21.24 -21.77
C LYS A 141 -14.69 20.23 -22.67
N ARG A 142 -15.88 19.81 -22.26
CA ARG A 142 -17.06 19.66 -23.12
C ARG A 142 -18.29 19.94 -22.30
#